data_AF-A0A7J2HTE1-F1
#
_entry.id   AF-A0A7J2HTE1-F1
#
_cell.length_a   1.000
_cell.length_b   1.000
_cell.length_c   1.000
_cell.angle_alpha   90.00
_cell.angle_beta   90.00
_cell.angle_gamma   90.00
#
_symmetry.space_group_name_H-M   'P 1'
#
loop_
_entity.id
_entity.type
_entity.pdbx_description
1 polymer ?
#
loop_
_entity_poly.entity_id
_entity_poly.type
_entity_poly.pdbx_seq_one_letter_code
_entity_poly.pdbx_strand_id
1 'polypeptide(L)'
;MYRAGLRELRLICSRKPRWYLNAAERMLTRIVSSYLSLFGARKLLVGLASPAFFDGLAASAWLDELGGGATTIIATALKNFIRPEMGLAVLGGKRPKGYAVPRELEKIAEIFGFDEATVERLKYASRMVAKVDNAAIQDGFQLYLHLMVVSHEGEWTVIQQGLKPMANKVRRYHWTSVNLRDFVDEPHSGIISAERESLVLDMTSRRSGESRKVCVELVNGDLTRLKRLQQAAPPTQLTLTEFDAREQGRCPFKVPRVSWASLLKVQEASPRDYEELLSIRGVGPSMVRFLAGAGIELCDVYPSLEDPATLFNEVVEKSVEDRWIYELVEAIKEADLSLTDKRKALNRLSSIFKPVGEFT
;
A
#
# COMPACT_ATOMS: atom_id res chain seq x y z
N MET A 1 -23.55 8.13 1.40
CA MET A 1 -23.26 6.83 2.04
C MET A 1 -23.41 5.72 1.00
N TYR A 2 -22.30 5.20 0.49
CA TYR A 2 -22.29 4.29 -0.65
C TYR A 2 -22.48 2.84 -0.19
N ARG A 3 -23.69 2.29 -0.33
CA ARG A 3 -24.00 0.86 -0.09
C ARG A 3 -23.42 -0.07 -1.18
N ALA A 4 -22.73 0.45 -2.20
CA ALA A 4 -22.23 -0.34 -3.33
C ALA A 4 -20.96 -1.16 -3.02
N GLY A 5 -20.17 -0.79 -2.01
CA GLY A 5 -18.86 -1.41 -1.75
C GLY A 5 -18.92 -2.93 -1.51
N LEU A 6 -19.97 -3.45 -0.88
CA LEU A 6 -20.12 -4.90 -0.62
C LEU A 6 -20.47 -5.72 -1.86
N ARG A 7 -21.11 -5.12 -2.87
CA ARG A 7 -21.50 -5.81 -4.13
C ARG A 7 -20.34 -5.76 -5.13
N GLU A 8 -19.64 -4.64 -5.16
CA GLU A 8 -18.42 -4.41 -5.94
C GLU A 8 -17.25 -5.28 -5.49
N LEU A 9 -17.08 -5.50 -4.19
CA LEU A 9 -16.09 -6.45 -3.65
C LEU A 9 -16.30 -7.89 -4.11
N ARG A 10 -17.55 -8.29 -4.35
CA ARG A 10 -17.90 -9.64 -4.83
C ARG A 10 -17.53 -9.86 -6.30
N LEU A 11 -17.35 -8.77 -7.07
CA LEU A 11 -16.91 -8.85 -8.47
C LEU A 11 -15.39 -9.07 -8.56
N ILE A 12 -14.63 -8.46 -7.65
CA ILE A 12 -13.16 -8.49 -7.65
C ILE A 12 -12.59 -9.68 -6.90
N CYS A 13 -13.24 -10.11 -5.81
CA CYS A 13 -12.87 -11.30 -5.07
C CYS A 13 -13.97 -12.35 -5.29
N SER A 14 -13.74 -13.27 -6.23
CA SER A 14 -14.63 -14.40 -6.44
C SER A 14 -14.90 -15.12 -5.11
N ARG A 15 -16.17 -15.42 -4.81
CA ARG A 15 -16.54 -16.11 -3.57
C ARG A 15 -16.04 -17.55 -3.63
N LYS A 16 -14.82 -17.78 -3.16
CA LYS A 16 -14.24 -19.12 -3.07
C LYS A 16 -15.01 -19.95 -2.01
N PRO A 17 -15.23 -21.25 -2.26
CA PRO A 17 -15.91 -22.13 -1.32
C PRO A 17 -15.07 -22.33 -0.05
N ARG A 18 -15.72 -22.65 1.08
CA ARG A 18 -15.04 -22.81 2.38
C ARG A 18 -13.94 -23.87 2.34
N TRP A 19 -14.14 -24.98 1.62
CA TRP A 19 -13.14 -26.03 1.51
C TRP A 19 -11.84 -25.54 0.86
N TYR A 20 -11.93 -24.64 -0.13
CA TYR A 20 -10.78 -24.06 -0.82
C TYR A 20 -10.00 -23.15 0.14
N LEU A 21 -10.72 -22.30 0.87
CA LEU A 21 -10.11 -21.41 1.87
C LEU A 21 -9.41 -22.20 2.98
N ASN A 22 -10.06 -23.24 3.50
CA ASN A 22 -9.47 -24.10 4.54
C ASN A 22 -8.23 -24.85 4.03
N ALA A 23 -8.25 -25.32 2.78
CA ALA A 23 -7.11 -25.99 2.17
C ALA A 23 -5.92 -25.03 2.00
N ALA A 24 -6.17 -23.83 1.49
CA ALA A 24 -5.16 -22.79 1.33
C ALA A 24 -4.60 -22.33 2.68
N GLU A 25 -5.46 -22.10 3.68
CA GLU A 25 -5.04 -21.74 5.03
C GLU A 25 -4.15 -22.83 5.63
N ARG A 26 -4.53 -24.11 5.54
CA ARG A 26 -3.70 -25.23 5.99
C ARG A 26 -2.33 -25.28 5.31
N MET A 27 -2.27 -25.03 4.00
CA MET A 27 -1.00 -24.97 3.27
C MET A 27 -0.14 -23.81 3.75
N LEU A 28 -0.71 -22.62 3.84
CA LEU A 28 -0.02 -21.41 4.27
C LEU A 28 0.54 -21.56 5.68
N THR A 29 -0.25 -22.05 6.64
CA THR A 29 0.20 -22.17 8.03
C THR A 29 1.34 -23.17 8.17
N ARG A 30 1.30 -24.29 7.45
CA ARG A 30 2.38 -25.29 7.46
C ARG A 30 3.68 -24.76 6.84
N ILE A 31 3.59 -24.05 5.71
CA ILE A 31 4.75 -23.42 5.06
C ILE A 31 5.32 -22.30 5.95
N VAL A 32 4.46 -21.43 6.50
CA VAL A 32 4.89 -20.32 7.37
C VAL A 32 5.49 -20.84 8.68
N SER A 33 4.93 -21.91 9.27
CA SER A 33 5.49 -22.57 10.45
C SER A 33 6.90 -23.09 10.17
N SER A 34 7.09 -23.76 9.04
CA SER A 34 8.40 -24.25 8.59
C SER A 34 9.38 -23.10 8.35
N TYR A 35 8.94 -22.05 7.65
CA TYR A 35 9.76 -20.86 7.40
C TYR A 35 10.20 -20.16 8.69
N LEU A 36 9.29 -20.01 9.66
CA LEU A 36 9.61 -19.47 10.99
C LEU A 36 10.64 -20.33 11.72
N SER A 37 10.51 -21.65 11.65
CA SER A 37 11.45 -22.59 12.26
C SER A 37 12.86 -22.53 11.64
N LEU A 38 12.95 -22.36 10.32
CA LEU A 38 14.22 -22.36 9.59
C LEU A 38 14.92 -21.00 9.61
N PHE A 39 14.17 -19.91 9.47
CA PHE A 39 14.73 -18.57 9.21
C PHE A 39 14.38 -17.52 10.26
N GLY A 40 13.41 -17.80 11.13
CA GLY A 40 13.01 -16.92 12.23
C GLY A 40 11.99 -15.82 11.86
N ALA A 41 11.44 -15.19 12.90
CA ALA A 41 10.41 -14.17 12.83
C ALA A 41 10.80 -12.96 11.97
N ARG A 42 12.01 -12.43 12.19
CA ARG A 42 12.51 -11.25 11.49
C ARG A 42 12.60 -11.47 9.98
N LYS A 43 13.08 -12.65 9.56
CA LYS A 43 13.17 -13.02 8.15
C LYS A 43 11.80 -13.09 7.49
N LEU A 44 10.81 -13.70 8.16
CA LEU A 44 9.44 -13.73 7.64
C LEU A 44 8.87 -12.32 7.50
N LEU A 45 9.07 -11.46 8.51
CA LEU A 45 8.59 -10.08 8.50
C LEU A 45 9.13 -9.29 7.30
N VAL A 46 10.44 -9.37 7.05
CA VAL A 46 11.08 -8.70 5.90
C VAL A 46 10.64 -9.34 4.58
N GLY A 47 10.58 -10.69 4.53
CA GLY A 47 10.11 -11.43 3.36
C GLY A 47 8.71 -10.99 2.93
N LEU A 48 7.77 -10.81 3.86
CA LEU A 48 6.40 -10.36 3.55
C LEU A 48 6.34 -8.97 2.87
N ALA A 49 7.37 -8.13 3.02
CA ALA A 49 7.48 -6.85 2.33
C ALA A 49 8.03 -7.00 0.90
N SER A 50 8.66 -8.14 0.56
CA SER A 50 9.07 -8.44 -0.81
C SER A 50 7.87 -8.92 -1.63
N PRO A 51 7.56 -8.25 -2.76
CA PRO A 51 6.57 -8.73 -3.71
C PRO A 51 6.80 -10.18 -4.16
N ALA A 52 8.05 -10.56 -4.43
CA ALA A 52 8.41 -11.89 -4.92
C ALA A 52 8.15 -12.97 -3.88
N PHE A 53 8.57 -12.74 -2.62
CA PHE A 53 8.26 -13.66 -1.52
C PHE A 53 6.75 -13.81 -1.32
N PHE A 54 6.01 -12.70 -1.33
CA PHE A 54 4.57 -12.71 -1.10
C PHE A 54 3.82 -13.46 -2.21
N ASP A 55 4.20 -13.25 -3.47
CA ASP A 55 3.65 -13.98 -4.61
C ASP A 55 4.10 -15.45 -4.63
N GLY A 56 5.33 -15.74 -4.18
CA GLY A 56 5.81 -17.09 -3.95
C GLY A 56 4.96 -17.83 -2.93
N LEU A 57 4.67 -17.20 -1.79
CA LEU A 57 3.79 -17.75 -0.76
C LEU A 57 2.38 -18.01 -1.30
N ALA A 58 1.84 -17.10 -2.13
CA ALA A 58 0.56 -17.29 -2.80
C ALA A 58 0.58 -18.51 -3.73
N ALA A 59 1.62 -18.63 -4.55
CA ALA A 59 1.82 -19.72 -5.48
C ALA A 59 1.90 -21.09 -4.76
N SER A 60 2.70 -21.16 -3.69
CA SER A 60 2.91 -22.39 -2.92
C SER A 60 1.65 -22.88 -2.21
N ALA A 61 0.72 -21.98 -1.88
CA ALA A 61 -0.56 -22.31 -1.28
C ALA A 61 -1.71 -22.56 -2.29
N TRP A 62 -1.36 -22.75 -3.57
CA TRP A 62 -2.29 -23.03 -4.67
C TRP A 62 -3.33 -21.92 -4.88
N LEU A 63 -2.96 -20.67 -4.60
CA LEU A 63 -3.86 -19.56 -4.88
C LEU A 63 -3.86 -19.29 -6.39
N ASP A 64 -5.05 -19.41 -7.00
CA ASP A 64 -5.22 -19.34 -8.46
C ASP A 64 -4.74 -18.01 -9.07
N GLU A 65 -4.89 -16.92 -8.31
CA GLU A 65 -4.55 -15.56 -8.70
C GLU A 65 -3.48 -15.01 -7.76
N LEU A 66 -2.36 -14.51 -8.29
CA LEU A 66 -1.34 -13.80 -7.48
C LEU A 66 -1.79 -12.39 -7.05
N GLY A 67 -2.90 -11.89 -7.62
CA GLY A 67 -3.47 -10.58 -7.33
C GLY A 67 -4.50 -10.58 -6.21
N GLY A 68 -5.72 -10.14 -6.54
CA GLY A 68 -6.67 -9.57 -5.57
C GLY A 68 -7.17 -10.54 -4.51
N GLY A 69 -7.50 -11.78 -4.90
CA GLY A 69 -7.98 -12.79 -3.98
C GLY A 69 -6.91 -13.28 -3.01
N ALA A 70 -5.69 -13.53 -3.51
CA ALA A 70 -4.61 -14.15 -2.74
C ALA A 70 -4.19 -13.33 -1.53
N THR A 71 -3.93 -12.03 -1.71
CA THR A 71 -3.52 -11.15 -0.62
C THR A 71 -4.47 -11.22 0.56
N THR A 72 -5.77 -11.29 0.27
CA THR A 72 -6.79 -11.30 1.31
C THR A 72 -6.90 -12.63 2.03
N ILE A 73 -6.60 -13.75 1.35
CA ILE A 73 -6.56 -15.10 1.93
C ILE A 73 -5.32 -15.22 2.81
N ILE A 74 -4.15 -14.82 2.30
CA ILE A 74 -2.89 -14.78 3.05
C ILE A 74 -3.04 -13.91 4.30
N ALA A 75 -3.56 -12.69 4.17
CA ALA A 75 -3.78 -11.81 5.31
C ALA A 75 -4.66 -12.44 6.40
N THR A 76 -5.70 -13.17 6.00
CA THR A 76 -6.60 -13.85 6.95
C THR A 76 -5.91 -15.04 7.60
N ALA A 77 -5.21 -15.87 6.82
CA ALA A 77 -4.48 -17.03 7.32
C ALA A 77 -3.36 -16.62 8.29
N LEU A 78 -2.56 -15.60 7.95
CA LEU A 78 -1.51 -15.08 8.82
C LEU A 78 -2.10 -14.51 10.11
N LYS A 79 -3.20 -13.74 10.03
CA LYS A 79 -3.86 -13.20 11.22
C LYS A 79 -4.44 -14.27 12.13
N ASN A 80 -4.95 -15.35 11.54
CA ASN A 80 -5.49 -16.49 12.29
C ASN A 80 -4.41 -17.40 12.85
N PHE A 81 -3.21 -17.44 12.27
CA PHE A 81 -2.17 -18.39 12.64
C PHE A 81 -1.08 -17.81 13.53
N ILE A 82 -0.52 -16.66 13.14
CA ILE A 82 0.59 -16.04 13.85
C ILE A 82 0.11 -15.60 15.23
N ARG A 83 0.93 -15.88 16.25
CA ARG A 83 0.71 -15.49 17.62
C ARG A 83 1.95 -14.78 18.18
N PRO A 84 1.79 -13.87 19.16
CA PRO A 84 2.91 -13.15 19.76
C PRO A 84 4.05 -14.04 20.23
N GLU A 85 3.78 -15.24 20.72
CA GLU A 85 4.79 -16.20 21.19
C GLU A 85 5.72 -16.68 20.06
N MET A 86 5.30 -16.51 18.79
CA MET A 86 6.13 -16.76 17.61
C MET A 86 7.04 -15.58 17.26
N GLY A 87 7.08 -14.54 18.10
CA GLY A 87 7.88 -13.32 17.92
C GLY A 87 7.28 -12.28 16.98
N LEU A 88 6.04 -12.50 16.51
CA LEU A 88 5.31 -11.64 15.58
C LEU A 88 3.84 -11.49 16.00
N ALA A 89 3.23 -10.36 15.66
CA ALA A 89 1.79 -10.14 15.76
C ALA A 89 1.25 -9.58 14.45
N VAL A 90 0.04 -9.99 14.07
CA VAL A 90 -0.62 -9.57 12.83
C VAL A 90 -1.90 -8.80 13.16
N LEU A 91 -1.94 -7.55 12.71
CA LEU A 91 -2.95 -6.56 13.07
C LEU A 91 -3.66 -6.06 11.82
N GLY A 92 -4.86 -5.51 12.02
CA GLY A 92 -5.63 -4.90 10.94
C GLY A 92 -6.51 -5.88 10.17
N GLY A 93 -6.83 -5.59 8.91
CA GLY A 93 -7.66 -6.45 8.09
C GLY A 93 -8.49 -5.69 7.05
N LYS A 94 -9.64 -6.26 6.68
CA LYS A 94 -10.50 -5.76 5.59
C LYS A 94 -11.48 -4.68 6.06
N ARG A 95 -11.73 -3.66 5.23
CA ARG A 95 -12.82 -2.69 5.43
C ARG A 95 -14.19 -3.40 5.57
N PRO A 96 -15.11 -2.86 6.40
CA PRO A 96 -14.96 -1.73 7.31
C PRO A 96 -14.45 -2.11 8.71
N LYS A 97 -14.40 -3.41 9.04
CA LYS A 97 -14.12 -3.90 10.41
C LYS A 97 -12.63 -3.94 10.76
N GLY A 98 -11.74 -3.91 9.77
CA GLY A 98 -10.32 -4.22 9.93
C GLY A 98 -9.38 -3.07 10.30
N TYR A 99 -9.83 -1.83 10.51
CA TYR A 99 -8.93 -0.72 10.91
C TYR A 99 -8.88 -0.50 12.41
N ALA A 100 -8.77 -1.57 13.19
CA ALA A 100 -8.60 -1.47 14.64
C ALA A 100 -7.13 -1.49 15.06
N VAL A 101 -6.18 -1.29 14.13
CA VAL A 101 -4.72 -1.40 14.40
C VAL A 101 -4.28 -0.62 15.63
N PRO A 102 -4.67 0.65 15.87
CA PRO A 102 -4.25 1.36 17.08
C PRO A 102 -4.68 0.67 18.39
N ARG A 103 -5.90 0.13 18.43
CA ARG A 103 -6.44 -0.60 19.59
C ARG A 103 -5.84 -2.00 19.70
N GLU A 104 -5.55 -2.65 18.58
CA GLU A 104 -4.87 -3.94 18.57
C GLU A 104 -3.42 -3.80 19.05
N LEU A 105 -2.74 -2.71 18.67
CA LEU A 105 -1.37 -2.38 19.12
C LEU A 105 -1.28 -2.21 20.63
N GLU A 106 -2.26 -1.58 21.27
CA GLU A 106 -2.29 -1.45 22.74
C GLU A 106 -2.27 -2.81 23.45
N LYS A 107 -3.02 -3.79 22.93
CA LYS A 107 -3.02 -5.15 23.47
C LYS A 107 -1.70 -5.89 23.21
N ILE A 108 -1.13 -5.70 22.02
CA ILE A 108 0.15 -6.32 21.67
C ILE A 108 1.30 -5.69 22.49
N ALA A 109 1.20 -4.40 22.82
CA ALA A 109 2.18 -3.72 23.65
C ALA A 109 2.30 -4.36 25.04
N GLU A 110 1.19 -4.76 25.65
CA GLU A 110 1.18 -5.49 26.92
C GLU A 110 1.91 -6.83 26.82
N ILE A 111 1.82 -7.52 25.68
CA ILE A 111 2.43 -8.84 25.46
C ILE A 111 3.92 -8.73 25.12
N PHE A 112 4.28 -7.80 24.23
CA PHE A 112 5.67 -7.59 23.81
C PHE A 112 6.47 -6.68 24.75
N GLY A 113 5.82 -6.07 25.75
CA GLY A 113 6.48 -5.16 26.68
C GLY A 113 6.92 -3.85 26.02
N PHE A 114 6.16 -3.34 25.05
CA PHE A 114 6.47 -2.07 24.41
C PHE A 114 6.21 -0.89 25.34
N ASP A 115 7.13 0.06 25.34
CA ASP A 115 6.92 1.36 25.97
C ASP A 115 5.92 2.22 25.17
N GLU A 116 5.37 3.24 25.81
CA GLU A 116 4.38 4.15 25.20
C GLU A 116 4.94 4.81 23.93
N ALA A 117 6.22 5.17 23.94
CA ALA A 117 6.89 5.77 22.79
C ALA A 117 6.90 4.83 21.57
N THR A 118 7.18 3.53 21.76
CA THR A 118 7.14 2.53 20.70
C THR A 118 5.73 2.32 20.17
N VAL A 119 4.74 2.25 21.06
CA VAL A 119 3.32 2.13 20.68
C VAL A 119 2.87 3.31 19.82
N GLU A 120 3.21 4.53 20.22
CA GLU A 120 2.86 5.73 19.45
C GLU A 120 3.60 5.81 18.11
N ARG A 121 4.87 5.40 18.04
CA ARG A 121 5.60 5.25 16.76
C ARG A 121 4.93 4.23 15.83
N LEU A 122 4.48 3.10 16.34
CA LEU A 122 3.78 2.07 15.55
C LEU A 122 2.40 2.55 15.08
N LYS A 123 1.64 3.23 15.95
CA LYS A 123 0.37 3.87 15.60
C LYS A 123 0.57 4.96 14.55
N TYR A 124 1.65 5.73 14.64
CA TYR A 124 2.02 6.73 13.64
C TYR A 124 2.34 6.06 12.30
N ALA A 125 3.21 5.06 12.28
CA ALA A 125 3.59 4.33 11.08
C ALA A 125 2.37 3.73 10.35
N SER A 126 1.49 3.02 11.08
CA SER A 126 0.26 2.46 10.49
C SER A 126 -0.62 3.52 9.83
N ARG A 127 -0.79 4.68 10.49
CA ARG A 127 -1.57 5.80 9.94
C ARG A 127 -0.88 6.42 8.73
N MET A 128 0.44 6.61 8.80
CA MET A 128 1.19 7.28 7.74
C MET A 128 1.24 6.44 6.47
N VAL A 129 1.49 5.13 6.59
CA VAL A 129 1.42 4.18 5.45
C VAL A 129 0.05 4.23 4.78
N ALA A 130 -1.04 4.20 5.55
CA ALA A 130 -2.40 4.32 5.00
C ALA A 130 -2.66 5.69 4.36
N LYS A 131 -2.00 6.76 4.84
CA LYS A 131 -2.13 8.11 4.32
C LYS A 131 -1.41 8.28 2.99
N VAL A 132 -0.17 7.81 2.91
CA VAL A 132 0.68 7.90 1.73
C VAL A 132 0.02 7.17 0.56
N ASP A 133 -0.34 5.90 0.75
CA ASP A 133 -0.95 5.06 -0.30
C ASP A 133 -2.31 5.58 -0.77
N ASN A 134 -3.01 6.36 0.05
CA ASN A 134 -4.33 6.89 -0.28
C ASN A 134 -4.29 8.32 -0.83
N ALA A 135 -3.37 9.17 -0.38
CA ALA A 135 -3.37 10.60 -0.65
C ALA A 135 -2.17 11.10 -1.45
N ALA A 136 -0.97 10.58 -1.18
CA ALA A 136 0.26 10.97 -1.86
C ALA A 136 0.41 10.28 -3.22
N ILE A 137 -0.10 9.06 -3.35
CA ILE A 137 -0.25 8.34 -4.62
C ILE A 137 -1.71 8.36 -5.02
N GLN A 138 -2.05 8.98 -6.15
CA GLN A 138 -3.43 9.11 -6.63
C GLN A 138 -3.65 8.35 -7.93
N ASP A 139 -3.70 7.03 -7.81
CA ASP A 139 -3.88 6.05 -8.88
C ASP A 139 -5.35 5.63 -9.10
N GLY A 140 -6.24 6.09 -8.22
CA GLY A 140 -7.67 5.77 -8.27
C GLY A 140 -8.05 4.44 -7.64
N PHE A 141 -7.12 3.76 -6.94
CA PHE A 141 -7.41 2.58 -6.15
C PHE A 141 -7.81 2.99 -4.73
N GLN A 142 -8.94 2.46 -4.24
CA GLN A 142 -9.41 2.70 -2.88
C GLN A 142 -8.91 1.61 -1.93
N LEU A 143 -8.22 2.00 -0.86
CA LEU A 143 -7.70 1.06 0.14
C LEU A 143 -8.82 0.22 0.77
N TYR A 144 -8.67 -1.10 0.66
CA TYR A 144 -9.62 -2.10 1.14
C TYR A 144 -9.05 -3.00 2.24
N LEU A 145 -7.77 -3.32 2.17
CA LEU A 145 -7.05 -4.14 3.14
C LEU A 145 -5.89 -3.33 3.71
N HIS A 146 -5.68 -3.42 5.02
CA HIS A 146 -4.49 -2.94 5.71
C HIS A 146 -4.05 -4.01 6.69
N LEU A 147 -2.94 -4.66 6.41
CA LEU A 147 -2.35 -5.71 7.26
C LEU A 147 -1.02 -5.19 7.78
N MET A 148 -0.89 -5.07 9.11
CA MET A 148 0.38 -4.72 9.75
C MET A 148 0.91 -5.93 10.48
N VAL A 149 2.13 -6.34 10.18
CA VAL A 149 2.86 -7.37 10.92
C VAL A 149 3.94 -6.67 11.73
N VAL A 150 3.99 -6.92 13.04
CA VAL A 150 4.96 -6.29 13.96
C VAL A 150 5.73 -7.37 14.70
N SER A 151 7.05 -7.22 14.84
CA SER A 151 7.89 -8.10 15.64
C SER A 151 7.99 -7.64 17.09
N HIS A 152 8.41 -8.53 17.98
CA HIS A 152 8.70 -8.18 19.38
C HIS A 152 9.82 -7.13 19.55
N GLU A 153 10.61 -6.85 18.50
CA GLU A 153 11.63 -5.79 18.49
C GLU A 153 11.07 -4.43 18.02
N GLY A 154 9.78 -4.37 17.64
CA GLY A 154 9.14 -3.16 17.14
C GLY A 154 9.38 -2.88 15.66
N GLU A 155 10.06 -3.77 14.93
CA GLU A 155 10.09 -3.74 13.46
C GLU A 155 8.70 -4.11 12.91
N TRP A 156 8.33 -3.53 11.78
CA TRP A 156 7.05 -3.78 11.14
C TRP A 156 7.15 -3.90 9.62
N THR A 157 6.18 -4.61 9.06
CA THR A 157 5.87 -4.70 7.62
C THR A 157 4.40 -4.43 7.43
N VAL A 158 4.03 -3.62 6.44
CA VAL A 158 2.63 -3.35 6.10
C VAL A 158 2.36 -3.77 4.67
N ILE A 159 1.29 -4.56 4.49
CA ILE A 159 0.73 -4.88 3.17
C ILE A 159 -0.64 -4.24 3.07
N GLN A 160 -0.81 -3.36 2.08
CA GLN A 160 -2.10 -2.77 1.75
C GLN A 160 -2.61 -3.30 0.41
N GLN A 161 -3.92 -3.35 0.25
CA GLN A 161 -4.55 -3.62 -1.05
C GLN A 161 -5.58 -2.54 -1.36
N GLY A 162 -5.37 -1.86 -2.47
CA GLY A 162 -6.31 -0.96 -3.12
C GLY A 162 -7.16 -1.68 -4.16
N LEU A 163 -8.40 -1.21 -4.33
CA LEU A 163 -9.36 -1.74 -5.30
C LEU A 163 -9.86 -0.64 -6.23
N LYS A 164 -10.06 -1.00 -7.50
CA LYS A 164 -10.72 -0.15 -8.49
C LYS A 164 -11.91 -0.92 -9.08
N PRO A 165 -13.09 -0.88 -8.41
CA PRO A 165 -14.17 -1.82 -8.71
C PRO A 165 -14.73 -1.76 -10.12
N MET A 166 -14.90 -0.55 -10.66
CA MET A 166 -15.41 -0.36 -12.02
C MET A 166 -14.49 -0.97 -13.09
N ALA A 167 -13.21 -1.11 -12.77
CA ALA A 167 -12.22 -1.66 -13.68
C ALA A 167 -11.87 -3.13 -13.35
N ASN A 168 -12.44 -3.69 -12.27
CA ASN A 168 -12.09 -5.00 -11.73
C ASN A 168 -10.59 -5.19 -11.43
N LYS A 169 -9.91 -4.12 -11.00
CA LYS A 169 -8.46 -4.11 -10.77
C LYS A 169 -8.12 -4.04 -9.29
N VAL A 170 -6.94 -4.56 -8.96
CA VAL A 170 -6.33 -4.44 -7.63
C VAL A 170 -4.92 -3.88 -7.73
N ARG A 171 -4.48 -3.28 -6.63
CA ARG A 171 -3.10 -2.84 -6.45
C ARG A 171 -2.64 -3.19 -5.04
N ARG A 172 -1.43 -3.73 -4.91
CA ARG A 172 -0.85 -4.15 -3.64
C ARG A 172 0.35 -3.28 -3.33
N TYR A 173 0.40 -2.75 -2.12
CA TYR A 173 1.46 -1.86 -1.65
C TYR A 173 2.19 -2.57 -0.52
N HIS A 174 3.51 -2.63 -0.62
CA HIS A 174 4.38 -3.25 0.38
C HIS A 174 5.27 -2.19 1.01
N TRP A 175 5.39 -2.31 2.33
CA TRP A 175 6.18 -1.44 3.17
C TRP A 175 6.94 -2.29 4.18
N THR A 176 8.13 -1.82 4.54
CA THR A 176 8.86 -2.34 5.69
C THR A 176 9.52 -1.20 6.44
N SER A 177 9.58 -1.31 7.75
CA SER A 177 10.41 -0.45 8.60
C SER A 177 11.90 -0.66 8.38
N VAL A 178 12.29 -1.84 7.86
CA VAL A 178 13.70 -2.18 7.68
C VAL A 178 14.26 -1.36 6.52
N ASN A 179 15.19 -0.45 6.85
CA ASN A 179 15.78 0.55 5.94
C ASN A 179 14.82 1.66 5.47
N LEU A 180 13.66 1.85 6.12
CA LEU A 180 12.80 2.99 5.85
C LEU A 180 13.51 4.27 6.32
N ARG A 181 13.75 5.20 5.39
CA ARG A 181 14.41 6.48 5.68
C ARG A 181 13.44 7.63 5.84
N ASP A 182 12.36 7.60 5.07
CA ASP A 182 11.37 8.66 4.92
C ASP A 182 10.03 8.00 4.56
N PHE A 183 8.89 8.54 5.00
CA PHE A 183 7.57 8.06 4.62
C PHE A 183 7.05 8.61 3.29
N VAL A 184 7.68 9.64 2.73
CA VAL A 184 7.19 10.40 1.58
C VAL A 184 8.19 10.48 0.41
N ASP A 185 9.38 9.90 0.53
CA ASP A 185 10.36 9.81 -0.57
C ASP A 185 10.74 8.35 -0.86
N GLU A 186 10.17 7.81 -1.95
CA GLU A 186 10.31 6.41 -2.39
C GLU A 186 10.25 5.38 -1.24
N PRO A 187 9.17 5.37 -0.43
CA PRO A 187 9.16 4.64 0.84
C PRO A 187 8.77 3.16 0.69
N HIS A 188 8.17 2.77 -0.45
CA HIS A 188 7.64 1.43 -0.69
C HIS A 188 8.74 0.43 -1.00
N SER A 189 8.63 -0.77 -0.45
CA SER A 189 9.41 -1.92 -0.95
C SER A 189 8.84 -2.48 -2.26
N GLY A 190 7.59 -2.16 -2.58
CA GLY A 190 7.02 -2.43 -3.90
C GLY A 190 5.54 -2.03 -4.01
N ILE A 191 5.17 -1.54 -5.19
CA ILE A 191 3.77 -1.27 -5.57
C ILE A 191 3.45 -2.16 -6.75
N ILE A 192 2.59 -3.14 -6.58
CA ILE A 192 2.33 -4.19 -7.57
C ILE A 192 0.93 -4.06 -8.14
N SER A 193 0.83 -4.09 -9.47
CA SER A 193 -0.46 -4.05 -10.17
C SER A 193 -0.45 -4.90 -11.44
N ALA A 194 -1.64 -5.20 -11.97
CA ALA A 194 -1.77 -5.93 -13.23
C ALA A 194 -1.43 -5.06 -14.45
N GLU A 195 -1.57 -3.75 -14.29
CA GLU A 195 -1.23 -2.77 -15.32
C GLU A 195 -0.86 -1.43 -14.68
N ARG A 196 -0.28 -0.57 -15.52
CA ARG A 196 -0.03 0.83 -15.18
C ARG A 196 -1.21 1.69 -15.65
N GLU A 197 -1.54 2.67 -14.85
CA GLU A 197 -2.44 3.76 -15.19
C GLU A 197 -1.66 4.80 -16.01
N SER A 198 -2.35 5.49 -16.92
CA SER A 198 -1.72 6.46 -17.81
C SER A 198 -1.31 7.76 -17.13
N LEU A 199 -1.94 8.10 -16.00
CA LEU A 199 -1.70 9.34 -15.27
C LEU A 199 -1.96 9.12 -13.78
N VAL A 200 -0.88 9.13 -12.98
CA VAL A 200 -0.93 8.96 -11.52
C VAL A 200 -0.18 10.11 -10.89
N LEU A 201 -0.86 10.91 -10.06
CA LEU A 201 -0.14 11.88 -9.23
C LEU A 201 0.64 11.11 -8.16
N ASP A 202 1.96 11.06 -8.30
CA ASP A 202 2.85 10.41 -7.35
C ASP A 202 3.73 11.45 -6.64
N MET A 203 3.26 11.89 -5.48
CA MET A 203 4.01 12.79 -4.60
C MET A 203 5.13 12.06 -3.84
N THR A 204 5.23 10.74 -3.95
CA THR A 204 6.28 9.93 -3.29
C THR A 204 7.52 9.72 -4.15
N SER A 205 7.41 9.89 -5.47
CA SER A 205 8.55 9.85 -6.38
C SER A 205 9.66 10.81 -5.93
N ARG A 206 10.93 10.40 -6.08
CA ARG A 206 12.07 11.29 -5.85
C ARG A 206 12.03 12.54 -6.73
N ARG A 207 11.44 12.44 -7.93
CA ARG A 207 11.24 13.57 -8.84
C ARG A 207 10.24 14.60 -8.30
N SER A 208 9.38 14.21 -7.36
CA SER A 208 8.39 15.09 -6.73
C SER A 208 8.94 15.87 -5.53
N GLY A 209 10.25 15.78 -5.22
CA GLY A 209 10.86 16.44 -4.07
C GLY A 209 10.63 17.95 -4.01
N GLU A 210 10.82 18.66 -5.12
CA GLU A 210 10.56 20.10 -5.19
C GLU A 210 9.06 20.41 -5.06
N SER A 211 8.19 19.59 -5.67
CA SER A 211 6.73 19.76 -5.54
C SER A 211 6.25 19.58 -4.09
N ARG A 212 6.83 18.62 -3.35
CA ARG A 212 6.58 18.45 -1.92
C ARG A 212 6.95 19.70 -1.11
N LYS A 213 8.12 20.32 -1.38
CA LYS A 213 8.54 21.57 -0.71
C LYS A 213 7.60 22.72 -1.03
N VAL A 214 7.26 22.91 -2.30
CA VAL A 214 6.32 23.96 -2.74
C VAL A 214 4.96 23.80 -2.08
N CYS A 215 4.46 22.57 -1.90
CA CYS A 215 3.19 22.35 -1.20
C CYS A 215 3.23 22.87 0.25
N VAL A 216 4.35 22.67 0.96
CA VAL A 216 4.54 23.16 2.33
C VAL A 216 4.67 24.69 2.34
N GLU A 217 5.48 25.25 1.45
CA GLU A 217 5.66 26.70 1.30
C GLU A 217 4.35 27.43 0.97
N LEU A 218 3.54 26.88 0.06
CA LEU A 218 2.25 27.46 -0.32
C LEU A 218 1.27 27.50 0.84
N VAL A 219 1.25 26.46 1.69
CA VAL A 219 0.38 26.40 2.87
C VAL A 219 0.86 27.36 3.95
N ASN A 220 2.17 27.43 4.19
CA ASN A 220 2.76 28.30 5.21
C ASN A 220 2.78 29.77 4.79
N GLY A 221 2.76 30.05 3.48
CA GLY A 221 2.80 31.39 2.90
C GLY A 221 1.45 32.09 2.81
N ASP A 222 1.28 32.90 1.77
CA ASP A 222 0.07 33.71 1.57
C ASP A 222 -1.08 32.90 0.96
N LEU A 223 -2.01 32.48 1.83
CA LEU A 223 -3.24 31.79 1.45
C LEU A 223 -4.08 32.57 0.42
N THR A 224 -3.94 33.89 0.30
CA THR A 224 -4.70 34.69 -0.68
C THR A 224 -4.51 34.17 -2.10
N ARG A 225 -3.30 33.69 -2.44
CA ARG A 225 -3.01 33.10 -3.76
C ARG A 225 -3.78 31.80 -3.98
N LEU A 226 -3.80 30.92 -2.98
CA LEU A 226 -4.57 29.67 -3.01
C LEU A 226 -6.08 29.93 -3.11
N LYS A 227 -6.57 30.97 -2.40
CA LYS A 227 -7.98 31.38 -2.47
C LYS A 227 -8.37 31.83 -3.88
N ARG A 228 -7.54 32.65 -4.51
CA ARG A 228 -7.76 33.14 -5.89
C ARG A 228 -7.79 31.99 -6.88
N LEU A 229 -6.85 31.05 -6.77
CA LEU A 229 -6.82 29.85 -7.62
C LEU A 229 -8.12 29.03 -7.50
N GLN A 230 -8.63 28.86 -6.28
CA GLN A 230 -9.88 28.11 -6.06
C GLN A 230 -11.13 28.87 -6.56
N GLN A 231 -11.09 30.20 -6.54
CA GLN A 231 -12.17 31.08 -6.99
C GLN A 231 -12.18 31.33 -8.50
N ALA A 232 -11.06 31.13 -9.19
CA ALA A 232 -11.00 31.12 -10.64
C ALA A 232 -12.02 30.09 -11.16
N ALA A 233 -13.13 30.59 -11.68
CA ALA A 233 -14.20 29.77 -12.24
C ALA A 233 -13.67 28.99 -13.46
N PRO A 234 -14.30 27.87 -13.86
CA PRO A 234 -14.15 27.44 -15.25
C PRO A 234 -14.57 28.62 -16.13
N PRO A 235 -13.89 28.90 -17.26
CA PRO A 235 -14.35 29.91 -18.19
C PRO A 235 -15.66 29.41 -18.81
N THR A 236 -16.79 29.74 -18.19
CA THR A 236 -18.06 29.78 -18.91
C THR A 236 -17.94 30.96 -19.84
N GLN A 237 -17.85 30.69 -21.14
CA GLN A 237 -17.77 31.71 -22.16
C GLN A 237 -18.96 32.68 -22.02
N LEU A 238 -18.72 33.90 -21.55
CA LEU A 238 -19.74 34.94 -21.37
C LEU A 238 -19.85 35.81 -22.64
N THR A 239 -18.83 35.82 -23.49
CA THR A 239 -18.80 36.65 -24.70
C THR A 239 -18.15 35.93 -25.91
N LEU A 240 -18.53 36.35 -27.13
CA LEU A 240 -17.97 35.84 -28.39
C LEU A 240 -16.47 36.14 -28.57
N THR A 241 -15.92 37.07 -27.78
CA THR A 241 -14.51 37.50 -27.80
C THR A 241 -13.59 36.69 -26.86
N GLU A 242 -14.14 35.82 -26.01
CA GLU A 242 -13.37 34.95 -25.10
C GLU A 242 -12.82 33.68 -25.80
N PHE A 243 -12.64 33.72 -27.12
CA PHE A 243 -12.12 32.59 -27.88
C PHE A 243 -10.65 32.28 -27.56
N ASP A 244 -9.89 33.30 -27.14
CA ASP A 244 -8.47 33.20 -26.76
C ASP A 244 -8.26 32.79 -25.29
N ALA A 245 -9.31 32.78 -24.46
CA ALA A 245 -9.23 32.42 -23.04
C ALA A 245 -9.32 30.91 -22.78
N ARG A 246 -9.10 30.08 -23.81
CA ARG A 246 -8.89 28.64 -23.67
C ARG A 246 -7.42 28.31 -23.38
N GLU A 247 -6.74 29.10 -22.55
CA GLU A 247 -5.58 28.55 -21.85
C GLU A 247 -6.12 27.49 -20.89
N GLN A 248 -6.20 26.26 -21.38
CA GLN A 248 -6.31 25.07 -20.54
C GLN A 248 -5.22 25.22 -19.48
N GLY A 249 -5.62 25.35 -18.20
CA GLY A 249 -4.68 25.50 -17.11
C GLY A 249 -3.53 24.50 -17.23
N ARG A 250 -2.34 24.88 -16.79
CA ARG A 250 -1.12 24.09 -16.95
C ARG A 250 -1.22 22.71 -16.29
N CYS A 251 -2.15 22.55 -15.35
CA CYS A 251 -2.45 21.29 -14.68
C CYS A 251 -3.00 20.22 -15.65
N PRO A 252 -2.29 19.09 -15.83
CA PRO A 252 -2.77 17.96 -16.64
C PRO A 252 -3.87 17.14 -15.95
N PHE A 253 -4.33 17.57 -14.77
CA PHE A 253 -5.41 16.93 -14.02
C PHE A 253 -6.36 17.98 -13.45
N LYS A 254 -7.60 17.55 -13.17
CA LYS A 254 -8.60 18.40 -12.53
C LYS A 254 -8.18 18.76 -11.10
N VAL A 255 -7.98 20.05 -10.85
CA VAL A 255 -7.74 20.60 -9.50
C VAL A 255 -9.06 20.60 -8.72
N PRO A 256 -9.14 19.90 -7.57
CA PRO A 256 -10.36 19.86 -6.77
C PRO A 256 -10.52 21.13 -5.93
N ARG A 257 -11.75 21.44 -5.55
CA ARG A 257 -12.02 22.45 -4.50
C ARG A 257 -11.78 21.83 -3.13
N VAL A 258 -11.14 22.59 -2.23
CA VAL A 258 -10.86 22.18 -0.86
C VAL A 258 -11.60 23.06 0.14
N SER A 259 -11.84 22.53 1.34
CA SER A 259 -12.44 23.32 2.40
C SER A 259 -11.46 24.39 2.90
N TRP A 260 -11.89 25.65 2.89
CA TRP A 260 -11.09 26.76 3.39
C TRP A 260 -10.74 26.60 4.87
N ALA A 261 -11.69 26.11 5.66
CA ALA A 261 -11.46 25.80 7.08
C ALA A 261 -10.42 24.69 7.27
N SER A 262 -10.31 23.75 6.33
CA SER A 262 -9.25 22.74 6.38
C SER A 262 -7.89 23.35 6.04
N LEU A 263 -7.80 24.21 5.01
CA LEU A 263 -6.54 24.90 4.67
C LEU A 263 -6.02 25.75 5.84
N LEU A 264 -6.89 26.53 6.49
CA LEU A 264 -6.52 27.33 7.66
C LEU A 264 -5.95 26.46 8.78
N LYS A 265 -6.57 25.31 9.09
CA LYS A 265 -6.04 24.38 10.10
C LYS A 265 -4.67 23.82 9.74
N VAL A 266 -4.41 23.58 8.46
CA VAL A 266 -3.09 23.10 8.01
C VAL A 266 -2.06 24.22 8.14
N GLN A 267 -2.42 25.47 7.79
CA GLN A 267 -1.53 26.63 7.97
C GLN A 267 -1.25 26.91 9.46
N GLU A 268 -2.26 26.85 10.33
CA GLU A 268 -2.12 27.02 11.78
C GLU A 268 -1.16 25.98 12.38
N ALA A 269 -1.15 24.75 11.85
CA ALA A 269 -0.22 23.71 12.25
C ALA A 269 1.21 23.96 11.75
N SER A 270 1.40 24.83 10.75
CA SER A 270 2.66 25.24 10.14
C SER A 270 3.64 24.07 9.92
N PRO A 271 3.29 23.09 9.06
CA PRO A 271 4.11 21.90 8.86
C PRO A 271 5.52 22.27 8.40
N ARG A 272 6.54 21.60 8.97
CA ARG A 272 7.95 21.84 8.62
C ARG A 272 8.34 21.15 7.32
N ASP A 273 7.71 20.02 7.03
CA ASP A 273 7.96 19.20 5.85
C ASP A 273 6.66 18.56 5.34
N TYR A 274 6.79 17.79 4.26
CA TYR A 274 5.65 17.18 3.61
C TYR A 274 5.08 15.98 4.38
N GLU A 275 5.89 15.28 5.17
CA GLU A 275 5.43 14.20 6.03
C GLU A 275 4.52 14.74 7.14
N GLU A 276 4.94 15.84 7.79
CA GLU A 276 4.14 16.56 8.77
C GLU A 276 2.86 17.12 8.14
N LEU A 277 2.94 17.71 6.94
CA LEU A 277 1.78 18.17 6.19
C LEU A 277 0.78 17.02 5.96
N LEU A 278 1.26 15.86 5.51
CA LEU A 278 0.41 14.68 5.34
C LEU A 278 -0.16 14.19 6.66
N SER A 279 0.59 14.24 7.75
CA SER A 279 0.14 13.75 9.07
C SER A 279 -1.10 14.49 9.59
N ILE A 280 -1.31 15.74 9.16
CA ILE A 280 -2.40 16.60 9.63
C ILE A 280 -3.77 15.98 9.30
N ARG A 281 -4.63 15.95 10.33
CA ARG A 281 -6.00 15.48 10.20
C ARG A 281 -6.78 16.40 9.26
N GLY A 282 -7.34 15.83 8.20
CA GLY A 282 -8.08 16.58 7.18
C GLY A 282 -7.32 16.77 5.86
N VAL A 283 -6.01 16.50 5.83
CA VAL A 283 -5.22 16.48 4.59
C VAL A 283 -5.50 15.19 3.83
N GLY A 284 -6.54 15.19 3.00
CA GLY A 284 -6.91 14.05 2.16
C GLY A 284 -6.32 14.11 0.75
N PRO A 285 -6.70 13.16 -0.12
CA PRO A 285 -6.28 13.15 -1.52
C PRO A 285 -6.65 14.45 -2.24
N SER A 286 -7.83 15.02 -1.95
CA SER A 286 -8.25 16.29 -2.52
C SER A 286 -7.34 17.45 -2.11
N MET A 287 -6.85 17.48 -0.86
CA MET A 287 -5.96 18.54 -0.39
C MET A 287 -4.59 18.42 -1.06
N VAL A 288 -4.02 17.22 -1.09
CA VAL A 288 -2.76 16.94 -1.78
C VAL A 288 -2.84 17.31 -3.27
N ARG A 289 -3.93 16.91 -3.95
CA ARG A 289 -4.13 17.22 -5.37
C ARG A 289 -4.29 18.71 -5.63
N PHE A 290 -4.98 19.41 -4.73
CA PHE A 290 -5.13 20.86 -4.81
C PHE A 290 -3.77 21.56 -4.67
N LEU A 291 -2.97 21.20 -3.67
CA LEU A 291 -1.65 21.81 -3.44
C LEU A 291 -0.67 21.49 -4.57
N ALA A 292 -0.67 20.25 -5.08
CA ALA A 292 0.13 19.88 -6.25
C ALA A 292 -0.27 20.71 -7.49
N GLY A 293 -1.57 20.87 -7.74
CA GLY A 293 -2.07 21.73 -8.80
C GLY A 293 -1.70 23.21 -8.59
N ALA A 294 -1.79 23.70 -7.36
CA ALA A 294 -1.36 25.05 -7.03
C ALA A 294 0.15 25.27 -7.25
N GLY A 295 0.98 24.27 -6.96
CA GLY A 295 2.42 24.31 -7.27
C GLY A 295 2.70 24.42 -8.77
N ILE A 296 1.91 23.72 -9.60
CA ILE A 296 2.00 23.84 -11.06
C ILE A 296 1.58 25.23 -11.52
N GLU A 297 0.39 25.70 -11.13
CA GLU A 297 -0.18 26.95 -11.65
C GLU A 297 0.54 28.21 -11.12
N LEU A 298 1.01 28.19 -9.88
CA LEU A 298 1.59 29.37 -9.22
C LEU A 298 3.12 29.40 -9.24
N CYS A 299 3.76 28.22 -9.31
CA CYS A 299 5.20 28.09 -9.15
C CYS A 299 5.88 27.34 -10.31
N ASP A 300 5.12 26.82 -11.28
CA ASP A 300 5.64 26.02 -12.41
C ASP A 300 6.43 24.77 -11.97
N VAL A 301 6.09 24.22 -10.79
CA VAL A 301 6.74 23.03 -10.23
C VAL A 301 5.84 21.82 -10.37
N TYR A 302 6.32 20.84 -11.14
CA TYR A 302 5.58 19.63 -11.48
C TYR A 302 5.97 18.45 -10.57
N PRO A 303 4.98 17.72 -10.02
CA PRO A 303 5.22 16.41 -9.44
C PRO A 303 5.36 15.34 -10.54
N SER A 304 5.81 14.15 -10.16
CA SER A 304 5.70 12.97 -11.02
C SER A 304 4.23 12.64 -11.31
N LEU A 305 3.97 12.37 -12.58
CA LEU A 305 2.68 11.89 -13.09
C LEU A 305 2.75 10.45 -13.61
N GLU A 306 3.92 9.83 -13.45
CA GLU A 306 4.19 8.44 -13.82
C GLU A 306 3.62 7.49 -12.75
N ASP A 307 3.11 6.35 -13.19
CA ASP A 307 2.63 5.31 -12.29
C ASP A 307 3.81 4.52 -11.68
N PRO A 308 4.00 4.52 -10.35
CA PRO A 308 5.10 3.81 -9.69
C PRO A 308 4.91 2.28 -9.68
N ALA A 309 3.78 1.76 -10.20
CA ALA A 309 3.51 0.33 -10.19
C ALA A 309 4.53 -0.48 -11.00
N THR A 310 5.01 -1.55 -10.39
CA THR A 310 5.67 -2.68 -11.04
C THR A 310 4.60 -3.71 -11.40
N LEU A 311 4.70 -4.27 -12.60
CA LEU A 311 3.72 -5.26 -13.06
C LEU A 311 3.98 -6.63 -12.42
N PHE A 312 2.93 -7.44 -12.22
CA PHE A 312 3.10 -8.79 -11.66
C PHE A 312 4.12 -9.65 -12.43
N ASN A 313 4.13 -9.58 -13.76
CA ASN A 313 5.11 -10.30 -14.58
C ASN A 313 6.53 -9.75 -14.41
N GLU A 314 6.69 -8.43 -14.27
CA GLU A 314 8.00 -7.82 -14.05
C GLU A 314 8.59 -8.21 -12.68
N VAL A 315 7.75 -8.38 -11.65
CA VAL A 315 8.19 -8.92 -10.35
C VAL A 315 8.78 -10.31 -10.55
N VAL A 316 8.07 -11.16 -11.28
CA VAL A 316 8.48 -12.55 -11.55
C VAL A 316 9.80 -12.58 -12.34
N GLU A 317 9.93 -11.77 -13.40
CA GLU A 317 11.14 -11.69 -14.23
C GLU A 317 12.37 -11.22 -13.43
N LYS A 318 12.19 -10.29 -12.49
CA LYS A 318 13.27 -9.77 -11.65
C LYS A 318 13.63 -10.67 -10.47
N SER A 319 12.78 -11.66 -10.16
CA SER A 319 12.92 -12.49 -8.96
C SER A 319 13.38 -13.92 -9.22
N VAL A 320 13.78 -14.22 -10.46
CA VAL A 320 14.25 -15.55 -10.87
C VAL A 320 15.47 -16.02 -10.04
N GLU A 321 16.27 -15.10 -9.51
CA GLU A 321 17.42 -15.40 -8.63
C GLU A 321 17.21 -14.89 -7.21
N ASP A 322 15.98 -14.52 -6.84
CA ASP A 322 15.72 -13.93 -5.54
C ASP A 322 15.86 -14.98 -4.44
N ARG A 323 16.74 -14.69 -3.48
CA ARG A 323 16.98 -15.49 -2.28
C ARG A 323 15.69 -15.90 -1.58
N TRP A 324 14.66 -15.05 -1.64
CA TRP A 324 13.35 -15.34 -1.07
C TRP A 324 12.69 -16.60 -1.63
N ILE A 325 12.83 -16.86 -2.95
CA ILE A 325 12.23 -18.02 -3.59
C ILE A 325 12.95 -19.30 -3.15
N TYR A 326 14.27 -19.27 -3.02
CA TYR A 326 15.04 -20.40 -2.49
C TYR A 326 14.69 -20.71 -1.04
N GLU A 327 14.59 -19.70 -0.18
CA GLU A 327 14.19 -19.90 1.22
C GLU A 327 12.76 -20.47 1.31
N LEU A 328 11.85 -20.08 0.42
CA LEU A 328 10.51 -20.68 0.32
C LEU A 328 10.55 -22.14 -0.12
N VAL A 329 11.41 -22.51 -1.07
CA VAL A 329 11.60 -23.91 -1.51
C VAL A 329 12.01 -24.78 -0.32
N GLU A 330 13.00 -24.35 0.46
CA GLU A 330 13.45 -25.08 1.65
C GLU A 330 12.34 -25.18 2.71
N ALA A 331 11.59 -24.08 2.94
CA ALA A 331 10.45 -24.12 3.85
C ALA A 331 9.35 -25.11 3.40
N ILE A 332 9.09 -25.24 2.10
CA ILE A 332 8.11 -26.22 1.57
C ILE A 332 8.61 -27.66 1.76
N LYS A 333 9.91 -27.90 1.54
CA LYS A 333 10.52 -29.22 1.73
C LYS A 333 10.43 -29.70 3.18
N GLU A 334 10.68 -28.79 4.13
CA GLU A 334 10.65 -29.10 5.58
C GLU A 334 9.26 -29.00 6.22
N ALA A 335 8.28 -28.41 5.52
CA ALA A 335 6.93 -28.29 6.06
C ALA A 335 6.32 -29.67 6.36
N ASP A 336 5.57 -29.78 7.45
CA ASP A 336 4.70 -30.93 7.71
C ASP A 336 3.59 -30.94 6.66
N LEU A 337 3.83 -31.54 5.50
CA LEU A 337 2.93 -31.63 4.36
C LEU A 337 3.07 -33.00 3.73
N SER A 338 1.99 -33.49 3.12
CA SER A 338 2.06 -34.72 2.34
C SER A 338 3.03 -34.55 1.16
N LEU A 339 3.69 -35.63 0.72
CA LEU A 339 4.57 -35.59 -0.45
C LEU A 339 3.86 -35.02 -1.70
N THR A 340 2.59 -35.35 -1.86
CA THR A 340 1.74 -34.84 -2.94
C THR A 340 1.57 -33.32 -2.85
N ASP A 341 1.34 -32.79 -1.65
CA ASP A 341 1.13 -31.36 -1.46
C ASP A 341 2.43 -30.57 -1.64
N LYS A 342 3.56 -31.11 -1.16
CA LYS A 342 4.90 -30.55 -1.40
C LYS A 342 5.20 -30.45 -2.89
N ARG A 343 5.01 -31.55 -3.63
CA ARG A 343 5.21 -31.58 -5.09
C ARG A 343 4.33 -30.57 -5.81
N LYS A 344 3.05 -30.47 -5.45
CA LYS A 344 2.14 -29.46 -6.04
C LYS A 344 2.59 -28.03 -5.77
N ALA A 345 2.99 -27.72 -4.54
CA ALA A 345 3.47 -26.39 -4.16
C ALA A 345 4.75 -26.01 -4.93
N LEU A 346 5.73 -26.92 -4.99
CA LEU A 346 6.99 -26.71 -5.72
C LEU A 346 6.77 -26.59 -7.24
N ASN A 347 5.91 -27.43 -7.82
CA ASN A 347 5.56 -27.34 -9.24
C ASN A 347 4.86 -26.01 -9.56
N ARG A 348 4.00 -25.52 -8.67
CA ARG A 348 3.34 -24.22 -8.89
C ARG A 348 4.32 -23.07 -8.77
N LEU A 349 5.17 -23.06 -7.75
CA LEU A 349 6.19 -22.04 -7.55
C LEU A 349 7.16 -21.98 -8.76
N SER A 350 7.61 -23.14 -9.23
CA SER A 350 8.51 -23.25 -10.39
C SER A 350 7.86 -22.82 -11.70
N SER A 351 6.57 -23.11 -11.91
CA SER A 351 5.84 -22.67 -13.10
C SER A 351 5.75 -21.14 -13.22
N ILE A 352 5.83 -20.43 -12.08
CA ILE A 352 5.71 -18.97 -12.02
C ILE A 352 7.11 -18.34 -12.09
N PHE A 353 8.01 -18.68 -11.18
CA PHE A 353 9.31 -18.01 -11.04
C PHE A 353 10.41 -18.55 -11.95
N LYS A 354 10.18 -19.68 -12.63
CA LYS A 354 11.12 -20.37 -13.53
C LYS A 354 12.49 -20.89 -13.02
N PRO A 355 12.94 -20.90 -11.73
CA PRO A 355 14.32 -21.27 -11.42
C PRO A 355 14.41 -22.60 -10.66
N VAL A 356 13.42 -23.49 -10.76
CA VAL A 356 13.41 -24.76 -9.99
C VAL A 356 13.58 -25.99 -10.89
N GLY A 357 14.13 -25.80 -12.09
CA GLY A 357 14.44 -26.90 -13.03
C GLY A 357 15.55 -27.83 -12.56
N GLU A 358 16.25 -27.52 -11.46
CA GLU A 358 17.41 -28.30 -10.97
C GLU A 358 17.17 -29.06 -9.65
N PHE A 359 15.95 -29.10 -9.12
CA PHE A 359 15.67 -29.73 -7.81
C PHE A 359 14.50 -30.74 -7.81
N THR A 360 14.27 -31.44 -8.93
CA THR A 360 13.41 -32.64 -8.96
C THR A 360 14.11 -33.88 -8.43
#